data_AF-A0A9E5DN28-F1
#
_entry.id   AF-A0A9E5DN28-F1
#
_cell.length_a   1.000
_cell.length_b   1.000
_cell.length_c   1.000
_cell.angle_alpha   90.00
_cell.angle_beta   90.00
_cell.angle_gamma   90.00
#
_symmetry.space_group_name_H-M   'P 1'
#
loop_
_entity.id
_entity.type
_entity.pdbx_description
1 polymer ?
#
loop_
_entity_poly.entity_id
_entity_poly.type
_entity_poly.pdbx_seq_one_letter_code
_entity_poly.pdbx_strand_id
1 'polypeptide(L)'
;MFVSRKRFTAIALAIATAIPVISAAPSHAETFAFTSGSLTNLNPAGATINGGFTKFPTGSGMYIQQCLAPVGTARPVTCSDTLQLWVSANGEPGTISSTGPIAMKVAGSITGRGVTVDCTTAQCGLFFRRDHTATADTSEDKFLPISFVKGATAPVLAADEITVTLNGKILVRNVPSNLAYRANTMIVATAKSGLIVTLTSLTPDCTYSNDAFTALKGAGQCALAFATDGNATTAAAAGNFPFLLVPGEQRIERMTKNLIKGKPKAFPVETNFGSAITYKSLTKNCIVELNLAQANKSGECKVRATAPAKIGMWNALSIVYTIPVK
;
A
#
# COMPACT_ATOMS: atom_id res chain seq x y z
N MET A 1 -13.98 27.54 -92.50
CA MET A 1 -14.08 29.01 -92.39
C MET A 1 -14.69 29.35 -91.05
N PHE A 2 -13.97 30.16 -90.23
CA PHE A 2 -14.45 31.18 -89.28
C PHE A 2 -15.51 30.77 -88.20
N VAL A 3 -15.37 31.00 -86.89
CA VAL A 3 -14.54 31.88 -86.05
C VAL A 3 -14.47 31.30 -84.62
N SER A 4 -13.31 31.53 -84.00
CA SER A 4 -12.96 31.35 -82.59
C SER A 4 -13.84 32.14 -81.61
N ARG A 5 -14.15 31.56 -80.44
CA ARG A 5 -14.29 32.31 -79.18
C ARG A 5 -13.94 31.45 -77.98
N LYS A 6 -12.71 31.62 -77.48
CA LYS A 6 -12.25 31.13 -76.18
C LYS A 6 -13.11 31.70 -75.06
N ARG A 7 -13.60 30.86 -74.15
CA ARG A 7 -14.12 31.27 -72.84
C ARG A 7 -13.42 30.45 -71.78
N PHE A 8 -12.77 31.17 -70.87
CA PHE A 8 -12.08 30.67 -69.70
C PHE A 8 -13.06 29.97 -68.76
N THR A 9 -12.85 28.69 -68.49
CA THR A 9 -13.54 27.96 -67.42
C THR A 9 -12.62 27.95 -66.20
N ALA A 10 -12.97 28.79 -65.21
CA ALA A 10 -12.32 28.81 -63.91
C ALA A 10 -12.68 27.54 -63.14
N ILE A 11 -11.64 26.86 -62.63
CA ILE A 11 -11.76 25.71 -61.74
C ILE A 11 -12.12 26.25 -60.35
N ALA A 12 -13.33 25.99 -59.88
CA ALA A 12 -13.76 26.30 -58.52
C ALA A 12 -13.22 25.22 -57.56
N LEU A 13 -12.20 25.58 -56.78
CA LEU A 13 -11.67 24.77 -55.70
C LEU A 13 -12.62 24.87 -54.49
N ALA A 14 -13.40 23.83 -54.23
CA ALA A 14 -14.25 23.75 -53.04
C ALA A 14 -13.38 23.52 -51.80
N ILE A 15 -13.07 24.60 -51.07
CA ILE A 15 -12.44 24.55 -49.75
C ILE A 15 -13.54 24.17 -48.75
N ALA A 16 -13.56 22.91 -48.30
CA ALA A 16 -14.38 22.49 -47.18
C ALA A 16 -13.82 23.12 -45.90
N THR A 17 -14.41 24.23 -45.47
CA THR A 17 -14.17 24.82 -44.16
C THR A 17 -14.76 23.90 -43.09
N ALA A 18 -13.90 23.16 -42.40
CA ALA A 18 -14.28 22.47 -41.17
C ALA A 18 -14.64 23.53 -40.12
N ILE A 19 -15.94 23.70 -39.88
CA ILE A 19 -16.46 24.54 -38.80
C ILE A 19 -16.16 23.79 -37.50
N PRO A 20 -15.35 24.33 -36.56
CA PRO A 20 -15.27 23.75 -35.24
C PRO A 20 -16.64 23.90 -34.58
N VAL A 21 -17.28 22.77 -34.28
CA VAL A 21 -18.50 22.72 -33.47
C VAL A 21 -18.09 23.18 -32.07
N ILE A 22 -18.40 24.44 -31.75
CA ILE A 22 -18.30 24.97 -30.40
C ILE A 22 -19.38 24.27 -29.59
N SER A 23 -19.00 23.24 -28.83
CA SER A 23 -19.86 22.64 -27.83
C SER A 23 -20.22 23.72 -26.80
N ALA A 24 -21.46 24.22 -26.84
CA ALA A 24 -21.96 25.16 -25.86
C ALA A 24 -21.96 24.50 -24.46
N ALA A 25 -21.15 25.03 -23.55
CA ALA A 25 -21.23 24.71 -22.13
C ALA A 25 -22.58 25.18 -21.55
N PRO A 26 -23.12 24.53 -20.51
CA PRO A 26 -24.39 24.93 -19.91
C PRO A 26 -24.38 26.38 -19.42
N SER A 27 -25.47 27.08 -19.70
CA SER A 27 -25.78 28.44 -19.29
C SER A 27 -26.29 28.49 -17.84
N HIS A 28 -25.49 28.02 -16.89
CA HIS A 28 -25.58 28.45 -15.50
C HIS A 28 -24.18 28.94 -15.14
N ALA A 29 -24.06 30.20 -14.75
CA ALA A 29 -22.79 30.73 -14.27
C ALA A 29 -22.54 30.09 -12.91
N GLU A 30 -21.48 29.30 -12.80
CA GLU A 30 -20.94 28.90 -11.50
C GLU A 30 -20.73 30.15 -10.63
N THR A 31 -20.95 30.04 -9.33
CA THR A 31 -20.81 31.19 -8.42
C THR A 31 -19.39 31.34 -7.90
N PHE A 32 -18.61 30.26 -7.99
CA PHE A 32 -17.19 30.26 -7.64
C PHE A 32 -16.34 30.96 -8.71
N ALA A 33 -15.15 31.42 -8.31
CA ALA A 33 -14.15 31.92 -9.22
C ALA A 33 -12.79 31.32 -8.82
N PHE A 34 -12.12 30.67 -9.78
CA PHE A 34 -10.84 30.01 -9.56
C PHE A 34 -9.78 30.62 -10.47
N THR A 35 -8.66 31.02 -9.87
CA THR A 35 -7.48 31.49 -10.59
C THR A 35 -6.43 30.40 -10.56
N SER A 36 -5.83 30.09 -11.70
CA SER A 36 -4.78 29.08 -11.80
C SER A 36 -3.51 29.64 -12.45
N GLY A 37 -2.40 28.95 -12.25
CA GLY A 37 -1.24 29.02 -13.12
C GLY A 37 -1.53 28.37 -14.48
N SER A 38 -0.46 28.05 -15.24
CA SER A 38 -0.58 27.46 -16.57
C SER A 38 -1.39 26.17 -16.56
N LEU A 39 -2.31 26.05 -17.53
CA LEU A 39 -3.12 24.87 -17.79
C LEU A 39 -2.68 24.12 -19.04
N THR A 40 -1.70 24.66 -19.76
CA THR A 40 -1.27 24.16 -21.06
C THR A 40 0.19 23.76 -21.04
N ASN A 41 0.58 22.87 -21.96
CA ASN A 41 1.95 22.36 -22.08
C ASN A 41 2.47 21.75 -20.77
N LEU A 42 1.58 21.08 -20.04
CA LEU A 42 1.90 20.43 -18.78
C LEU A 42 2.81 19.21 -19.02
N ASN A 43 3.65 18.89 -18.04
CA ASN A 43 4.50 17.71 -18.08
C ASN A 43 3.64 16.44 -17.89
N PRO A 44 3.59 15.52 -18.88
CA PRO A 44 2.78 14.31 -18.77
C PRO A 44 3.25 13.32 -17.69
N ALA A 45 4.50 13.42 -17.24
CA ALA A 45 5.02 12.63 -16.11
C ALA A 45 4.47 13.09 -14.75
N GLY A 46 3.81 14.24 -14.71
CA GLY A 46 3.32 14.87 -13.49
C GLY A 46 3.57 16.36 -13.52
N ALA A 47 2.53 17.14 -13.29
CA ALA A 47 2.61 18.59 -13.10
C ALA A 47 1.77 18.99 -11.88
N THR A 48 2.11 20.13 -11.28
CA THR A 48 1.29 20.76 -10.24
C THR A 48 0.73 22.06 -10.80
N ILE A 49 -0.59 22.15 -10.87
CA ILE A 49 -1.31 23.38 -11.17
C ILE A 49 -1.56 24.08 -9.85
N ASN A 50 -0.83 25.17 -9.62
CA ASN A 50 -1.06 26.04 -8.47
C ASN A 50 -2.20 27.01 -8.80
N GLY A 51 -3.07 27.28 -7.83
CA GLY A 51 -4.21 28.17 -8.00
C GLY A 51 -4.85 28.56 -6.67
N GLY A 52 -6.07 29.07 -6.74
CA GLY A 52 -6.84 29.47 -5.57
C GLY A 52 -8.22 29.99 -5.94
N PHE A 53 -9.16 29.86 -5.01
CA PHE A 53 -10.47 30.47 -5.18
C PHE A 53 -10.39 31.96 -4.82
N THR A 54 -10.94 32.80 -5.69
CA THR A 54 -11.21 34.23 -5.42
C THR A 54 -12.66 34.44 -4.99
N LYS A 55 -13.55 33.49 -5.33
CA LYS A 55 -14.89 33.33 -4.78
C LYS A 55 -15.15 31.85 -4.56
N PHE A 56 -15.77 31.50 -3.44
CA PHE A 56 -16.12 30.13 -3.08
C PHE A 56 -17.63 30.03 -2.80
N PRO A 57 -18.31 28.98 -3.26
CA PRO A 57 -19.76 28.89 -3.13
C PRO A 57 -20.15 28.61 -1.68
N THR A 58 -21.33 29.09 -1.27
CA THR A 58 -21.89 28.81 0.06
C THR A 58 -22.65 27.48 0.05
N GLY A 59 -22.83 26.89 1.23
CA GLY A 59 -23.70 25.71 1.43
C GLY A 59 -23.02 24.34 1.36
N SER A 60 -21.89 24.19 0.67
CA SER A 60 -21.11 22.94 0.68
C SER A 60 -19.66 23.19 0.27
N GLY A 61 -18.77 22.20 0.49
CA GLY A 61 -17.46 22.20 -0.14
C GLY A 61 -17.52 21.81 -1.63
N MET A 62 -16.34 21.75 -2.23
CA MET A 62 -16.11 21.45 -3.65
C MET A 62 -15.03 20.37 -3.81
N TYR A 63 -15.22 19.46 -4.76
CA TYR A 63 -14.12 18.63 -5.27
C TYR A 63 -13.50 19.28 -6.50
N ILE A 64 -12.17 19.17 -6.62
CA ILE A 64 -11.41 19.41 -7.85
C ILE A 64 -10.83 18.07 -8.26
N GLN A 65 -11.18 17.54 -9.43
CA GLN A 65 -10.74 16.22 -9.90
C GLN A 65 -10.13 16.34 -11.29
N GLN A 66 -9.07 15.58 -11.60
CA GLN A 66 -8.66 15.44 -12.99
C GLN A 66 -9.58 14.45 -13.70
N CYS A 67 -10.24 14.88 -14.76
CA CYS A 67 -11.20 14.05 -15.49
C CYS A 67 -11.02 14.14 -17.01
N LEU A 68 -11.54 13.12 -17.71
CA LEU A 68 -11.82 13.19 -19.13
C LEU A 68 -12.90 14.26 -19.39
N ALA A 69 -12.82 14.94 -20.53
CA ALA A 69 -13.82 15.94 -20.90
C ALA A 69 -15.25 15.36 -20.88
N PRO A 70 -16.22 16.09 -20.30
CA PRO A 70 -17.62 15.68 -20.34
C PRO A 70 -18.17 15.69 -21.77
N VAL A 71 -19.16 14.84 -22.03
CA VAL A 71 -19.92 14.83 -23.29
C VAL A 71 -21.25 15.54 -23.05
N GLY A 72 -21.48 16.64 -23.79
CA GLY A 72 -22.68 17.46 -23.61
C GLY A 72 -22.72 18.08 -22.21
N THR A 73 -23.88 17.98 -21.54
CA THR A 73 -24.10 18.52 -20.20
C THR A 73 -23.93 17.49 -19.08
N ALA A 74 -23.53 16.26 -19.41
CA ALA A 74 -23.31 15.21 -18.42
C ALA A 74 -21.98 15.45 -17.69
N ARG A 75 -21.90 15.02 -16.42
CA ARG A 75 -20.61 14.98 -15.72
C ARG A 75 -19.62 14.03 -16.42
N PRO A 76 -18.30 14.25 -16.26
CA PRO A 76 -17.30 13.31 -16.75
C PRO A 76 -17.57 11.87 -16.28
N VAL A 77 -17.50 10.95 -17.24
CA VAL A 77 -17.70 9.51 -16.96
C VAL A 77 -16.47 8.93 -16.24
N THR A 78 -15.29 9.45 -16.55
CA THR A 78 -14.01 9.01 -15.97
C THR A 78 -13.28 10.18 -15.34
N CYS A 79 -13.08 10.09 -14.04
CA CYS A 79 -12.22 10.97 -13.23
C CYS A 79 -11.17 10.11 -12.53
N SER A 80 -10.00 10.68 -12.25
CA SER A 80 -8.94 9.97 -11.52
C SER A 80 -9.39 9.58 -10.10
N ASP A 81 -9.12 8.35 -9.70
CA ASP A 81 -9.40 7.88 -8.33
C ASP A 81 -8.44 8.52 -7.29
N THR A 82 -7.26 9.00 -7.73
CA THR A 82 -6.19 9.50 -6.85
C THR A 82 -5.86 10.97 -7.04
N LEU A 83 -6.08 11.55 -8.23
CA LEU A 83 -5.81 12.95 -8.52
C LEU A 83 -7.08 13.78 -8.30
N GLN A 84 -7.37 14.05 -7.02
CA GLN A 84 -8.49 14.86 -6.58
C GLN A 84 -8.19 15.59 -5.27
N LEU A 85 -8.82 16.74 -5.06
CA LEU A 85 -8.76 17.54 -3.85
C LEU A 85 -10.17 17.85 -3.35
N TRP A 86 -10.34 17.89 -2.03
CA TRP A 86 -11.55 18.39 -1.38
C TRP A 86 -11.26 19.75 -0.76
N VAL A 87 -12.04 20.77 -1.13
CA VAL A 87 -11.88 22.14 -0.69
C VAL A 87 -13.12 22.60 0.04
N SER A 88 -12.99 23.30 1.15
CA SER A 88 -14.12 23.81 1.90
C SER A 88 -13.88 25.16 2.57
N ALA A 89 -14.96 25.82 2.96
CA ALA A 89 -14.91 27.07 3.72
C ALA A 89 -14.80 26.85 5.23
N ASN A 90 -15.30 25.72 5.74
CA ASN A 90 -15.42 25.47 7.18
C ASN A 90 -14.28 24.63 7.75
N GLY A 91 -13.34 24.17 6.93
CA GLY A 91 -12.15 23.44 7.37
C GLY A 91 -12.44 22.05 7.93
N GLU A 92 -13.38 21.31 7.33
CA GLU A 92 -13.69 19.94 7.70
C GLU A 92 -12.40 19.08 7.65
N PRO A 93 -12.26 18.07 8.54
CA PRO A 93 -11.06 17.25 8.58
C PRO A 93 -10.73 16.60 7.22
N GLY A 94 -9.52 16.84 6.72
CA GLY A 94 -9.06 16.32 5.42
C GLY A 94 -9.37 17.24 4.22
N THR A 95 -9.95 18.42 4.45
CA THR A 95 -10.12 19.46 3.42
C THR A 95 -8.90 20.37 3.28
N ILE A 96 -8.85 21.04 2.13
CA ILE A 96 -8.03 22.23 1.92
C ILE A 96 -8.91 23.47 2.15
N SER A 97 -8.38 24.47 2.82
CA SER A 97 -9.08 25.74 3.00
C SER A 97 -9.35 26.43 1.66
N SER A 98 -10.58 26.86 1.44
CA SER A 98 -11.01 27.62 0.26
C SER A 98 -10.32 28.99 0.12
N THR A 99 -9.78 29.55 1.20
CA THR A 99 -9.02 30.81 1.18
C THR A 99 -7.51 30.59 1.04
N GLY A 100 -7.06 29.33 1.08
CA GLY A 100 -5.66 28.94 0.96
C GLY A 100 -5.22 28.69 -0.48
N PRO A 101 -3.91 28.52 -0.70
CA PRO A 101 -3.39 28.09 -2.00
C PRO A 101 -3.83 26.66 -2.31
N ILE A 102 -4.22 26.44 -3.57
CA ILE A 102 -4.57 25.13 -4.12
C ILE A 102 -3.40 24.63 -4.96
N ALA A 103 -2.92 23.41 -4.69
CA ALA A 103 -1.86 22.75 -5.45
C ALA A 103 -2.39 21.43 -6.02
N MET A 104 -2.94 21.48 -7.22
CA MET A 104 -3.57 20.33 -7.88
C MET A 104 -2.54 19.54 -8.70
N LYS A 105 -2.23 18.32 -8.28
CA LYS A 105 -1.40 17.40 -9.08
C LYS A 105 -2.21 16.85 -10.25
N VAL A 106 -1.59 16.80 -11.42
CA VAL A 106 -2.16 16.24 -12.65
C VAL A 106 -1.14 15.38 -13.39
N ALA A 107 -1.61 14.41 -14.18
CA ALA A 107 -0.75 13.50 -14.94
C ALA A 107 -1.28 13.28 -16.37
N GLY A 108 -0.39 12.90 -17.28
CA GLY A 108 -0.73 12.60 -18.67
C GLY A 108 -1.57 11.34 -18.86
N SER A 109 -1.73 10.52 -17.82
CA SER A 109 -2.61 9.34 -17.80
C SER A 109 -3.37 9.30 -16.48
N ILE A 110 -4.67 9.01 -16.53
CA ILE A 110 -5.52 8.84 -15.35
C ILE A 110 -6.21 7.49 -15.39
N THR A 111 -6.44 6.89 -14.23
CA THR A 111 -7.31 5.72 -14.08
C THR A 111 -8.46 6.06 -13.14
N GLY A 112 -9.67 5.71 -13.57
CA GLY A 112 -10.91 5.92 -12.82
C GLY A 112 -11.88 4.80 -13.09
N ARG A 113 -12.45 4.19 -12.04
CA ARG A 113 -13.42 3.08 -12.18
C ARG A 113 -12.91 1.92 -13.06
N GLY A 114 -11.60 1.66 -13.02
CA GLY A 114 -10.95 0.62 -13.82
C GLY A 114 -10.71 0.99 -15.30
N VAL A 115 -10.99 2.22 -15.72
CA VAL A 115 -10.73 2.72 -17.08
C VAL A 115 -9.52 3.64 -17.06
N THR A 116 -8.54 3.38 -17.93
CA THR A 116 -7.37 4.24 -18.13
C THR A 116 -7.59 5.17 -19.32
N VAL A 117 -7.32 6.46 -19.13
CA VAL A 117 -7.44 7.53 -20.14
C VAL A 117 -6.07 8.17 -20.34
N ASP A 118 -5.63 8.24 -21.59
CA ASP A 118 -4.45 9.01 -22.00
C ASP A 118 -4.83 10.47 -22.27
N CYS A 119 -4.50 11.34 -21.32
CA CYS A 119 -4.75 12.79 -21.39
C CYS A 119 -3.77 13.54 -22.30
N THR A 120 -2.77 12.87 -22.89
CA THR A 120 -1.91 13.48 -23.92
C THR A 120 -2.57 13.46 -25.30
N THR A 121 -3.57 12.60 -25.49
CA THR A 121 -4.31 12.43 -26.75
C THR A 121 -5.80 12.74 -26.61
N ALA A 122 -6.40 12.42 -25.46
CA ALA A 122 -7.76 12.81 -25.10
C ALA A 122 -7.80 14.16 -24.36
N GLN A 123 -8.90 14.90 -24.50
CA GLN A 123 -9.09 16.15 -23.77
C GLN A 123 -9.38 15.84 -22.30
N CYS A 124 -8.43 16.15 -21.42
CA CYS A 124 -8.64 16.11 -19.97
C CYS A 124 -8.71 17.53 -19.40
N GLY A 125 -9.13 17.63 -18.13
CA GLY A 125 -9.27 18.90 -17.45
C GLY A 125 -9.50 18.74 -15.97
N LEU A 126 -9.51 19.88 -15.27
CA LEU A 126 -9.97 19.96 -13.89
C LEU A 126 -11.50 20.05 -13.92
N PHE A 127 -12.16 19.11 -13.27
CA PHE A 127 -13.59 19.14 -13.06
C PHE A 127 -13.89 19.57 -11.62
N PHE A 128 -14.60 20.68 -11.50
CA PHE A 128 -15.10 21.24 -10.26
C PHE A 128 -16.53 20.76 -10.08
N ARG A 129 -16.87 20.31 -8.88
CA ARG A 129 -18.23 19.93 -8.52
C ARG A 129 -18.46 20.13 -7.04
N ARG A 130 -19.74 20.24 -6.66
CA ARG A 130 -20.17 20.14 -5.26
C ARG A 130 -19.68 18.83 -4.64
N ASP A 131 -19.28 18.91 -3.38
CA ASP A 131 -18.74 17.76 -2.66
C ASP A 131 -19.79 16.69 -2.32
N HIS A 132 -19.41 15.70 -1.54
CA HIS A 132 -20.26 14.56 -1.21
C HIS A 132 -21.51 14.93 -0.39
N THR A 133 -21.58 16.14 0.18
CA THR A 133 -22.74 16.62 0.93
C THR A 133 -23.86 17.13 0.02
N ALA A 134 -23.53 17.48 -1.25
CA ALA A 134 -24.46 17.99 -2.24
C ALA A 134 -24.25 17.33 -3.61
N THR A 135 -24.11 16.00 -3.64
CA THR A 135 -23.75 15.26 -4.86
C THR A 135 -24.72 15.41 -6.03
N ALA A 136 -26.00 15.65 -5.79
CA ALA A 136 -27.00 15.82 -6.84
C ALA A 136 -27.03 17.24 -7.43
N ASP A 137 -26.40 18.21 -6.75
CA ASP A 137 -26.33 19.60 -7.20
C ASP A 137 -25.23 19.75 -8.26
N THR A 138 -25.61 20.22 -9.45
CA THR A 138 -24.72 20.47 -10.59
C THR A 138 -24.51 21.96 -10.87
N SER A 139 -24.99 22.85 -10.00
CA SER A 139 -24.94 24.31 -10.19
C SER A 139 -23.53 24.88 -10.26
N GLU A 140 -22.56 24.21 -9.64
CA GLU A 140 -21.14 24.60 -9.64
C GLU A 140 -20.28 23.70 -10.53
N ASP A 141 -20.89 22.87 -11.37
CA ASP A 141 -20.15 21.98 -12.25
C ASP A 141 -19.40 22.81 -13.29
N LYS A 142 -18.07 22.74 -13.25
CA LYS A 142 -17.21 23.44 -14.21
C LYS A 142 -16.11 22.53 -14.69
N PHE A 143 -15.90 22.51 -15.99
CA PHE A 143 -14.75 21.85 -16.59
C PHE A 143 -13.76 22.90 -17.09
N LEU A 144 -12.53 22.82 -16.61
CA LEU A 144 -11.41 23.66 -17.02
C LEU A 144 -10.42 22.79 -17.80
N PRO A 145 -10.34 22.94 -19.14
CA PRO A 145 -9.48 22.10 -19.96
C PRO A 145 -8.01 22.28 -19.62
N ILE A 146 -7.24 21.19 -19.66
CA ILE A 146 -5.78 21.20 -19.56
C ILE A 146 -5.17 20.55 -20.80
N SER A 147 -3.93 20.90 -21.13
CA SER A 147 -3.18 20.22 -22.18
C SER A 147 -1.78 19.84 -21.72
N PHE A 148 -1.31 18.69 -22.18
CA PHE A 148 0.04 18.21 -21.98
C PHE A 148 0.88 18.47 -23.23
N VAL A 149 2.22 18.51 -23.07
CA VAL A 149 3.14 18.69 -24.20
C VAL A 149 2.91 17.58 -25.25
N LYS A 150 2.51 17.98 -26.47
CA LYS A 150 2.21 17.08 -27.59
C LYS A 150 3.49 16.37 -28.07
N GLY A 151 3.42 15.04 -28.24
CA GLY A 151 4.54 14.22 -28.73
C GLY A 151 5.47 13.67 -27.65
N ALA A 152 5.25 14.02 -26.38
CA ALA A 152 5.83 13.29 -25.26
C ALA A 152 4.87 12.16 -24.89
N THR A 153 5.16 10.93 -25.32
CA THR A 153 4.59 9.74 -24.66
C THR A 153 4.83 9.91 -23.16
N ALA A 154 3.78 9.82 -22.34
CA ALA A 154 3.95 9.72 -20.90
C ALA A 154 5.04 8.67 -20.66
N PRO A 155 6.16 9.01 -19.98
CA PRO A 155 7.24 8.05 -19.82
C PRO A 155 6.65 6.82 -19.15
N VAL A 156 6.78 5.65 -19.81
CA VAL A 156 6.52 4.38 -19.15
C VAL A 156 7.56 4.29 -18.04
N LEU A 157 7.16 4.64 -16.83
CA LEU A 157 8.04 4.61 -15.68
C LEU A 157 8.51 3.17 -15.48
N ALA A 158 9.79 3.00 -15.20
CA ALA A 158 10.31 1.68 -14.90
C ALA A 158 9.59 1.12 -13.66
N ALA A 159 9.23 -0.17 -13.70
CA ALA A 159 8.70 -0.85 -12.54
C ALA A 159 9.75 -0.82 -11.41
N ASP A 160 9.30 -0.54 -10.19
CA ASP A 160 10.19 -0.64 -9.04
C ASP A 160 10.46 -2.11 -8.70
N GLU A 161 11.66 -2.35 -8.21
CA GLU A 161 12.10 -3.67 -7.77
C GLU A 161 12.12 -3.68 -6.24
N ILE A 162 11.15 -4.38 -5.65
CA ILE A 162 10.98 -4.46 -4.20
C ILE A 162 11.53 -5.79 -3.70
N THR A 163 12.49 -5.71 -2.78
CA THR A 163 13.03 -6.87 -2.06
C THR A 163 12.50 -6.85 -0.63
N VAL A 164 11.88 -7.94 -0.21
CA VAL A 164 11.45 -8.13 1.18
C VAL A 164 12.11 -9.39 1.72
N THR A 165 12.67 -9.31 2.93
CA THR A 165 13.26 -10.44 3.62
C THR A 165 12.57 -10.74 4.94
N LEU A 166 12.51 -12.00 5.32
CA LEU A 166 12.14 -12.50 6.64
C LEU A 166 13.38 -13.11 7.28
N ASN A 167 13.86 -12.52 8.38
CA ASN A 167 15.09 -12.95 9.07
C ASN A 167 16.28 -13.10 8.11
N GLY A 168 16.41 -12.18 7.15
CA GLY A 168 17.45 -12.19 6.12
C GLY A 168 17.20 -13.11 4.91
N LYS A 169 16.15 -13.96 4.94
CA LYS A 169 15.76 -14.77 3.78
C LYS A 169 14.82 -13.98 2.86
N ILE A 170 15.17 -13.87 1.58
CA ILE A 170 14.32 -13.22 0.57
C ILE A 170 12.98 -13.96 0.45
N LEU A 171 11.89 -13.20 0.50
CA LEU A 171 10.54 -13.68 0.23
C LEU A 171 10.28 -13.65 -1.27
N VAL A 172 9.57 -14.66 -1.76
CA VAL A 172 9.18 -14.75 -3.18
C VAL A 172 7.68 -14.51 -3.27
N ARG A 173 7.27 -13.63 -4.20
CA ARG A 173 5.85 -13.34 -4.43
C ARG A 173 5.12 -14.61 -4.83
N ASN A 174 3.87 -14.76 -4.36
CA ASN A 174 3.00 -15.90 -4.63
C ASN A 174 3.53 -17.27 -4.15
N VAL A 175 4.66 -17.31 -3.43
CA VAL A 175 5.22 -18.53 -2.84
C VAL A 175 5.06 -18.45 -1.32
N PRO A 176 4.24 -19.32 -0.72
CA PRO A 176 4.02 -19.27 0.72
C PRO A 176 5.30 -19.55 1.51
N SER A 177 5.55 -18.73 2.53
CA SER A 177 6.59 -18.98 3.53
C SER A 177 5.97 -19.43 4.85
N ASN A 178 6.64 -20.32 5.59
CA ASN A 178 6.15 -20.73 6.90
C ASN A 178 6.42 -19.63 7.93
N LEU A 179 5.42 -19.35 8.77
CA LEU A 179 5.52 -18.44 9.90
C LEU A 179 5.04 -19.16 11.16
N ALA A 180 5.96 -19.41 12.09
CA ALA A 180 5.63 -20.09 13.33
C ALA A 180 4.94 -19.14 14.32
N TYR A 181 3.99 -19.66 15.09
CA TYR A 181 3.33 -18.91 16.16
C TYR A 181 4.35 -18.21 17.08
N ARG A 182 4.22 -16.87 17.20
CA ARG A 182 5.12 -16.01 17.99
C ARG A 182 6.61 -16.26 17.76
N ALA A 183 6.99 -16.65 16.54
CA ALA A 183 8.39 -16.67 16.14
C ALA A 183 8.99 -15.27 16.26
N ASN A 184 10.28 -15.20 16.63
CA ASN A 184 11.00 -13.94 16.53
C ASN A 184 11.31 -13.67 15.05
N THR A 185 10.67 -12.66 14.49
CA THR A 185 10.76 -12.33 13.07
C THR A 185 11.15 -10.88 12.89
N MET A 186 12.01 -10.63 11.92
CA MET A 186 12.36 -9.31 11.43
C MET A 186 12.11 -9.27 9.93
N ILE A 187 11.29 -8.31 9.51
CA ILE A 187 11.07 -7.97 8.12
C ILE A 187 11.96 -6.80 7.76
N VAL A 188 12.63 -6.91 6.62
CA VAL A 188 13.31 -5.77 6.01
C VAL A 188 12.81 -5.66 4.57
N ALA A 189 12.33 -4.48 4.20
CA ALA A 189 11.90 -4.18 2.84
C ALA A 189 12.73 -3.04 2.26
N THR A 190 13.19 -3.21 1.03
CA THR A 190 13.94 -2.21 0.29
C THR A 190 13.38 -2.06 -1.12
N ALA A 191 13.29 -0.82 -1.58
CA ALA A 191 13.01 -0.49 -2.97
C ALA A 191 14.31 -0.12 -3.67
N LYS A 192 14.53 -0.62 -4.89
CA LYS A 192 15.71 -0.26 -5.70
C LYS A 192 15.76 1.23 -6.01
N SER A 193 14.59 1.86 -6.14
CA SER A 193 14.43 3.30 -6.31
C SER A 193 14.81 4.13 -5.09
N GLY A 194 14.97 3.50 -3.91
CA GLY A 194 15.12 4.19 -2.63
C GLY A 194 13.81 4.73 -2.04
N LEU A 195 12.66 4.47 -2.69
CA LEU A 195 11.36 4.83 -2.15
C LEU A 195 11.06 4.09 -0.84
N ILE A 196 10.31 4.75 0.04
CA ILE A 196 9.84 4.14 1.29
C ILE A 196 8.86 3.02 0.94
N VAL A 197 9.08 1.84 1.52
CA VAL A 197 8.16 0.70 1.40
C VAL A 197 7.24 0.68 2.61
N THR A 198 5.94 0.85 2.38
CA THR A 198 4.91 0.67 3.40
C THR A 198 4.54 -0.81 3.49
N LEU A 199 4.57 -1.36 4.69
CA LEU A 199 4.21 -2.76 4.97
C LEU A 199 2.94 -2.83 5.81
N THR A 200 2.07 -3.79 5.52
CA THR A 200 0.78 -3.93 6.22
C THR A 200 0.36 -5.39 6.32
N SER A 201 -0.10 -5.82 7.50
CA SER A 201 -0.74 -7.13 7.65
C SER A 201 -2.15 -7.06 7.05
N LEU A 202 -2.47 -7.97 6.12
CA LEU A 202 -3.79 -8.03 5.48
C LEU A 202 -4.78 -8.94 6.22
N THR A 203 -4.32 -9.69 7.22
CA THR A 203 -5.10 -10.74 7.88
C THR A 203 -5.07 -10.56 9.39
N PRO A 204 -6.19 -10.77 10.11
CA PRO A 204 -6.24 -10.60 11.57
C PRO A 204 -5.45 -11.66 12.34
N ASP A 205 -5.06 -12.75 11.69
CA ASP A 205 -4.28 -13.85 12.30
C ASP A 205 -2.79 -13.50 12.45
N CYS A 206 -2.37 -12.35 11.92
CA CYS A 206 -1.02 -11.81 12.06
C CYS A 206 -1.01 -10.30 12.31
N THR A 207 0.01 -9.83 13.01
CA THR A 207 0.27 -8.40 13.19
C THR A 207 1.61 -8.02 12.58
N TYR A 208 1.69 -6.79 12.07
CA TYR A 208 2.96 -6.18 11.65
C TYR A 208 3.19 -4.92 12.49
N SER A 209 4.28 -4.89 13.25
CA SER A 209 4.63 -3.74 14.09
C SER A 209 6.12 -3.76 14.43
N ASN A 210 6.79 -2.61 14.41
CA ASN A 210 8.22 -2.48 14.74
C ASN A 210 9.08 -3.50 13.98
N ASP A 211 8.87 -3.58 12.66
CA ASP A 211 9.54 -4.52 11.74
C ASP A 211 9.31 -6.01 12.03
N ALA A 212 8.46 -6.37 13.00
CA ALA A 212 8.14 -7.74 13.33
C ALA A 212 6.78 -8.15 12.74
N PHE A 213 6.77 -9.27 12.00
CA PHE A 213 5.55 -9.90 11.48
C PHE A 213 5.19 -11.14 12.31
N THR A 214 4.25 -10.96 13.24
CA THR A 214 3.95 -11.95 14.28
C THR A 214 2.69 -12.74 13.96
N ALA A 215 2.81 -14.07 13.92
CA ALA A 215 1.66 -14.96 13.88
C ALA A 215 0.98 -15.07 15.25
N LEU A 216 -0.33 -14.79 15.28
CA LEU A 216 -1.20 -14.91 16.47
C LEU A 216 -1.86 -16.28 16.59
N LYS A 217 -1.73 -17.12 15.56
CA LYS A 217 -2.18 -18.52 15.53
C LYS A 217 -1.07 -19.42 14.98
N GLY A 218 -1.12 -20.69 15.35
CA GLY A 218 -0.22 -21.76 14.88
C GLY A 218 -0.77 -22.56 13.70
N ALA A 219 -1.90 -22.14 13.11
CA ALA A 219 -2.49 -22.74 11.92
C ALA A 219 -3.33 -21.69 11.18
N GLY A 220 -3.47 -21.84 9.87
CA GLY A 220 -4.14 -20.87 9.00
C GLY A 220 -3.17 -20.19 8.04
N GLN A 221 -3.54 -19.01 7.57
CA GLN A 221 -2.78 -18.26 6.57
C GLN A 221 -2.73 -16.79 6.94
N CYS A 222 -1.62 -16.14 6.56
CA CYS A 222 -1.48 -14.70 6.64
C CYS A 222 -0.95 -14.13 5.33
N ALA A 223 -1.13 -12.83 5.13
CA ALA A 223 -0.53 -12.11 4.01
C ALA A 223 0.07 -10.78 4.48
N LEU A 224 1.32 -10.53 4.10
CA LEU A 224 2.00 -9.25 4.29
C LEU A 224 1.98 -8.47 2.98
N ALA A 225 1.32 -7.33 2.96
CA ALA A 225 1.34 -6.41 1.82
C ALA A 225 2.55 -5.49 1.85
N PHE A 226 3.00 -5.09 0.67
CA PHE A 226 3.90 -3.96 0.48
C PHE A 226 3.33 -2.96 -0.53
N ALA A 227 3.68 -1.69 -0.38
CA ALA A 227 3.38 -0.63 -1.35
C ALA A 227 4.49 0.44 -1.39
N THR A 228 4.68 1.07 -2.55
CA THR A 228 5.44 2.32 -2.75
C THR A 228 4.58 3.32 -3.54
N ASP A 229 4.70 4.61 -3.23
CA ASP A 229 3.91 5.66 -3.89
C ASP A 229 4.38 5.99 -5.32
N GLY A 230 5.52 5.43 -5.76
CA GLY A 230 6.19 5.83 -6.99
C GLY A 230 6.80 7.24 -6.91
N ASN A 231 7.40 7.70 -8.01
CA ASN A 231 7.90 9.06 -8.18
C ASN A 231 7.95 9.45 -9.67
N ALA A 232 8.60 10.56 -10.00
CA ALA A 232 8.71 11.06 -11.37
C ALA A 232 9.46 10.13 -12.34
N THR A 233 10.23 9.15 -11.85
CA THR A 233 11.06 8.24 -12.67
C THR A 233 10.75 6.76 -12.45
N THR A 234 10.00 6.40 -11.40
CA THR A 234 9.71 5.02 -10.98
C THR A 234 8.21 4.85 -10.74
N ALA A 235 7.62 3.80 -11.31
CA ALA A 235 6.21 3.48 -11.09
C ALA A 235 5.95 3.06 -9.63
N ALA A 236 4.76 3.37 -9.12
CA ALA A 236 4.28 2.80 -7.86
C ALA A 236 4.26 1.26 -7.94
N ALA A 237 4.65 0.60 -6.85
CA ALA A 237 4.67 -0.85 -6.77
C ALA A 237 3.81 -1.32 -5.59
N ALA A 238 3.06 -2.41 -5.78
CA ALA A 238 2.31 -3.04 -4.72
C ALA A 238 2.26 -4.56 -4.91
N GLY A 239 2.05 -5.28 -3.81
CA GLY A 239 1.89 -6.72 -3.84
C GLY A 239 1.78 -7.30 -2.44
N ASN A 240 1.76 -8.63 -2.35
CA ASN A 240 1.75 -9.33 -1.07
C ASN A 240 2.63 -10.59 -1.08
N PHE A 241 2.97 -11.03 0.13
CA PHE A 241 3.66 -12.29 0.39
C PHE A 241 2.74 -13.18 1.24
N PRO A 242 2.36 -14.38 0.74
CA PRO A 242 1.55 -15.30 1.51
C PRO A 242 2.39 -16.05 2.55
N PHE A 243 1.79 -16.36 3.68
CA PHE A 243 2.39 -17.14 4.76
C PHE A 243 1.47 -18.28 5.19
N LEU A 244 2.04 -19.47 5.37
CA LEU A 244 1.39 -20.59 6.03
C LEU A 244 1.74 -20.58 7.50
N LEU A 245 0.73 -20.54 8.36
CA LEU A 245 0.95 -20.57 9.79
C LEU A 245 1.23 -21.98 10.26
N VAL A 246 2.29 -22.12 11.06
CA VAL A 246 2.70 -23.40 11.65
C VAL A 246 2.78 -23.29 13.17
N PRO A 247 2.62 -24.40 13.91
CA PRO A 247 2.73 -24.37 15.35
C PRO A 247 4.12 -23.87 15.79
N GLY A 248 4.14 -23.08 16.86
CA GLY A 248 5.38 -22.64 17.48
C GLY A 248 6.16 -23.81 18.08
N GLU A 249 7.48 -23.67 18.11
CA GLU A 249 8.36 -24.63 18.77
C GLU A 249 8.63 -24.22 20.22
N GLN A 250 8.37 -25.14 21.14
CA GLN A 250 8.72 -24.97 22.54
C GLN A 250 10.22 -25.19 22.76
N ARG A 251 10.81 -24.37 23.61
CA ARG A 251 12.18 -24.48 24.09
C ARG A 251 12.26 -24.15 25.57
N ILE A 252 13.25 -24.74 26.24
CA ILE A 252 13.61 -24.40 27.61
C ILE A 252 14.82 -23.48 27.55
N GLU A 253 14.65 -22.25 27.99
CA GLU A 253 15.74 -21.27 28.04
C GLU A 253 16.50 -21.40 29.36
N ARG A 254 17.81 -21.11 29.33
CA ARG A 254 18.66 -21.05 30.54
C ARG A 254 18.73 -22.37 31.35
N MET A 255 18.66 -23.52 30.69
CA MET A 255 18.90 -24.81 31.32
C MET A 255 20.31 -24.88 31.94
N THR A 256 20.45 -25.62 33.05
CA THR A 256 21.76 -25.74 33.71
C THR A 256 22.75 -26.55 32.87
N LYS A 257 24.03 -26.16 32.91
CA LYS A 257 25.11 -26.82 32.16
C LYS A 257 25.81 -27.93 32.93
N ASN A 258 25.74 -27.92 34.26
CA ASN A 258 26.33 -28.93 35.13
C ASN A 258 25.60 -28.97 36.47
N LEU A 259 25.68 -30.13 37.14
CA LEU A 259 25.29 -30.28 38.53
C LEU A 259 26.53 -30.40 39.41
N ILE A 260 26.39 -30.09 40.69
CA ILE A 260 27.43 -30.34 41.70
C ILE A 260 26.88 -31.39 42.66
N LYS A 261 27.67 -32.44 42.95
CA LYS A 261 27.24 -33.51 43.85
C LYS A 261 26.76 -32.96 45.19
N GLY A 262 25.59 -33.39 45.64
CA GLY A 262 24.99 -32.99 46.92
C GLY A 262 24.45 -31.55 46.99
N LYS A 263 24.57 -30.75 45.92
CA LYS A 263 24.03 -29.38 45.88
C LYS A 263 22.82 -29.31 44.93
N PRO A 264 21.60 -29.10 45.46
CA PRO A 264 20.41 -28.91 44.64
C PRO A 264 20.54 -27.72 43.67
N LYS A 265 20.00 -27.87 42.47
CA LYS A 265 19.92 -26.82 41.46
C LYS A 265 18.52 -26.77 40.86
N ALA A 266 17.93 -25.59 40.85
CA ALA A 266 16.66 -25.34 40.19
C ALA A 266 16.82 -25.33 38.66
N PHE A 267 15.96 -26.08 37.99
CA PHE A 267 15.72 -25.99 36.55
C PHE A 267 14.63 -24.96 36.25
N PRO A 268 14.57 -24.43 35.02
CA PRO A 268 13.49 -23.56 34.57
C PRO A 268 12.12 -24.22 34.79
N VAL A 269 11.12 -23.44 35.17
CA VAL A 269 9.76 -23.96 35.46
C VAL A 269 8.82 -23.86 34.26
N GLU A 270 9.12 -23.00 33.29
CA GLU A 270 8.28 -22.71 32.13
C GLU A 270 9.09 -22.69 30.83
N THR A 271 8.45 -23.04 29.71
CA THR A 271 9.00 -22.89 28.36
C THR A 271 8.96 -21.42 27.90
N ASN A 272 9.54 -21.13 26.74
CA ASN A 272 9.40 -19.82 26.07
C ASN A 272 7.95 -19.39 25.76
N PHE A 273 6.97 -20.27 25.91
CA PHE A 273 5.55 -19.95 25.78
C PHE A 273 4.80 -19.93 27.13
N GLY A 274 5.51 -20.00 28.26
CA GLY A 274 4.92 -20.01 29.59
C GLY A 274 4.28 -21.34 29.98
N SER A 275 4.59 -22.43 29.26
CA SER A 275 4.04 -23.76 29.58
C SER A 275 4.85 -24.42 30.68
N ALA A 276 4.18 -24.93 31.72
CA ALA A 276 4.82 -25.60 32.84
C ALA A 276 5.62 -26.85 32.39
N ILE A 277 6.86 -26.96 32.88
CA ILE A 277 7.78 -28.05 32.53
C ILE A 277 7.71 -29.14 33.60
N THR A 278 7.58 -30.39 33.16
CA THR A 278 7.75 -31.59 34.00
C THR A 278 9.11 -32.22 33.74
N TYR A 279 9.84 -32.55 34.80
CA TYR A 279 11.13 -33.22 34.71
C TYR A 279 11.06 -34.65 35.24
N LYS A 280 11.76 -35.56 34.56
CA LYS A 280 11.95 -36.94 35.00
C LYS A 280 13.41 -37.35 34.85
N SER A 281 14.04 -37.75 35.95
CA SER A 281 15.38 -38.36 35.88
C SER A 281 15.31 -39.69 35.13
N LEU A 282 16.25 -39.89 34.21
CA LEU A 282 16.43 -41.12 33.42
C LEU A 282 17.63 -41.93 33.90
N THR A 283 18.45 -41.39 34.82
CA THR A 283 19.59 -42.12 35.41
C THR A 283 19.47 -42.17 36.92
N LYS A 284 20.17 -43.12 37.55
CA LYS A 284 20.27 -43.21 39.01
C LYS A 284 21.33 -42.26 39.60
N ASN A 285 21.96 -41.42 38.77
CA ASN A 285 23.03 -40.50 39.19
C ASN A 285 22.48 -39.20 39.76
N CYS A 286 21.22 -38.87 39.49
CA CYS A 286 20.54 -37.69 40.00
C CYS A 286 19.06 -37.96 40.24
N ILE A 287 18.47 -37.19 41.15
CA ILE A 287 17.04 -37.14 41.41
C ILE A 287 16.54 -35.76 40.98
N VAL A 288 15.32 -35.71 40.45
CA VAL A 288 14.63 -34.46 40.16
C VAL A 288 13.25 -34.51 40.81
N GLU A 289 13.01 -33.59 41.74
CA GLU A 289 11.72 -33.40 42.41
C GLU A 289 11.19 -32.02 42.03
N LEU A 290 9.99 -31.98 41.45
CA LEU A 290 9.46 -30.77 40.80
C LEU A 290 10.46 -30.22 39.77
N ASN A 291 11.14 -29.11 40.08
CA ASN A 291 12.20 -28.53 39.27
C ASN A 291 13.58 -28.52 39.96
N LEU A 292 13.71 -29.09 41.17
CA LEU A 292 14.97 -29.17 41.89
C LEU A 292 15.68 -30.48 41.54
N ALA A 293 16.84 -30.35 40.91
CA ALA A 293 17.71 -31.47 40.59
C ALA A 293 18.89 -31.56 41.56
N GLN A 294 19.15 -32.76 42.08
CA GLN A 294 20.30 -33.05 42.92
C GLN A 294 21.05 -34.27 42.38
N ALA A 295 22.36 -34.10 42.19
CA ALA A 295 23.23 -35.20 41.81
C ALA A 295 23.73 -35.98 43.04
N ASN A 296 23.60 -37.30 42.98
CA ASN A 296 23.98 -38.23 44.05
C ASN A 296 25.27 -38.99 43.72
N LYS A 297 25.58 -39.16 42.42
CA LYS A 297 26.78 -39.84 41.93
C LYS A 297 27.46 -39.01 40.84
N SER A 298 28.78 -39.12 40.74
CA SER A 298 29.55 -38.54 39.64
C SER A 298 29.19 -39.20 38.30
N GLY A 299 29.46 -38.52 37.19
CA GLY A 299 29.12 -38.98 35.84
C GLY A 299 28.04 -38.12 35.20
N GLU A 300 27.09 -38.73 34.48
CA GLU A 300 26.04 -38.02 33.76
C GLU A 300 24.66 -38.15 34.42
N CYS A 301 23.97 -37.02 34.55
CA CYS A 301 22.57 -36.92 34.89
C CYS A 301 21.75 -36.74 33.60
N LYS A 302 21.00 -37.77 33.17
CA LYS A 302 20.09 -37.62 32.02
C LYS A 302 18.68 -37.30 32.53
N VAL A 303 18.10 -36.21 32.05
CA VAL A 303 16.78 -35.74 32.47
C VAL A 303 15.90 -35.52 31.25
N ARG A 304 14.71 -36.13 31.24
CA ARG A 304 13.67 -35.80 30.28
C ARG A 304 12.88 -34.60 30.78
N ALA A 305 12.74 -33.59 29.94
CA ALA A 305 11.88 -32.44 30.17
C ALA A 305 10.71 -32.48 29.19
N THR A 306 9.48 -32.34 29.69
CA THR A 306 8.26 -32.36 28.89
C THR A 306 7.35 -31.19 29.23
N ALA A 307 6.66 -30.64 28.22
CA ALA A 307 5.62 -29.63 28.39
C ALA A 307 4.48 -29.90 27.38
N PRO A 308 3.20 -29.69 27.77
CA PRO A 308 2.07 -30.01 26.90
C PRO A 308 2.01 -29.11 25.65
N ALA A 309 1.38 -29.63 24.58
CA ALA A 309 1.01 -28.84 23.42
C ALA A 309 -0.16 -27.91 23.75
N LYS A 310 -0.33 -26.85 22.96
CA LYS A 310 -1.56 -26.07 22.91
C LYS A 310 -2.08 -26.05 21.47
N ILE A 311 -3.23 -26.68 21.25
CA ILE A 311 -3.85 -26.80 19.93
C ILE A 311 -3.99 -25.42 19.30
N GLY A 312 -3.58 -25.30 18.04
CA GLY A 312 -3.63 -24.04 17.28
C GLY A 312 -2.61 -22.99 17.73
N MET A 313 -1.63 -23.32 18.59
CA MET A 313 -0.57 -22.40 18.99
C MET A 313 0.83 -23.03 18.91
N TRP A 314 1.14 -24.07 19.69
CA TRP A 314 2.49 -24.67 19.72
C TRP A 314 2.47 -26.18 19.99
N ASN A 315 3.52 -26.86 19.54
CA ASN A 315 3.71 -28.30 19.72
C ASN A 315 4.18 -28.65 21.14
N ALA A 316 3.98 -29.90 21.56
CA ALA A 316 4.48 -30.40 22.84
C ALA A 316 6.02 -30.40 22.85
N LEU A 317 6.60 -30.17 24.04
CA LEU A 317 8.03 -30.32 24.28
C LEU A 317 8.32 -31.73 24.79
N SER A 318 9.33 -32.40 24.24
CA SER A 318 9.93 -33.59 24.84
C SER A 318 11.42 -33.65 24.47
N ILE A 319 12.29 -33.20 25.38
CA ILE A 319 13.73 -33.14 25.17
C ILE A 319 14.46 -33.90 26.28
N VAL A 320 15.59 -34.53 25.97
CA VAL A 320 16.46 -35.16 26.96
C VAL A 320 17.75 -34.34 27.09
N TYR A 321 18.03 -33.86 28.30
CA TYR A 321 19.29 -33.22 28.64
C TYR A 321 20.25 -34.24 29.22
N THR A 322 21.52 -34.17 28.82
CA THR A 322 22.63 -34.86 29.48
C THR A 322 23.47 -33.82 30.19
N ILE A 323 23.47 -33.87 31.52
CA ILE A 323 24.08 -32.86 32.38
C ILE A 323 25.24 -33.51 33.14
N PRO A 324 26.48 -33.06 32.95
CA PRO A 324 27.62 -33.59 33.70
C PRO A 324 27.52 -33.23 35.18
N VAL A 325 27.89 -34.18 36.04
CA VAL A 325 28.03 -34.00 37.47
C VAL A 325 29.50 -33.73 37.79
N LYS A 326 29.76 -32.56 38.37
CA LYS A 326 31.05 -32.14 38.90
C LYS A 326 31.13 -32.39 40.41
#